data_AF-A0A4Q1RX74-F1
#
_entry.id   AF-A0A4Q1RX74-F1
#
_cell.length_a   1.000
_cell.length_b   1.000
_cell.length_c   1.000
_cell.angle_alpha   90.00
_cell.angle_beta   90.00
_cell.angle_gamma   90.00
#
_symmetry.space_group_name_H-M   'P 1'
#
loop_
_entity.id
_entity.type
_entity.pdbx_description
1 polymer ?
#
loop_
_entity_poly.entity_id
_entity_poly.type
_entity_poly.pdbx_seq_one_letter_code
_entity_poly.pdbx_strand_id
1 'polypeptide(L)'
;MKASAQIIGLPIISIADGAQIGTVKSLVINPDKGSIDFLTVEQDDVQLSLKAIPFKKVVGIGEFAVTVEQGHDVIDLSEIPIANQLVNKQIRIKNTKAITRKGQLLGEAREFFVDEESGDIVGIALQLEKGEAVLPASEVLTYGKDILIINDGANESLLDDPAQLLKAESIEPTSVMAEEDVSAQMEAMAESAENVEALQSLREKQVALLAGKRLTKDIYDADGRLLFKAGTLLGEEDVRKAQEAGPSVIVDVSMNVEA
;
A
#
# COMPACT_ATOMS: atom_id res chain seq x y z
N MET A 1 -1.88 -7.05 -4.91
CA MET A 1 -2.72 -7.12 -3.68
C MET A 1 -4.11 -7.62 -4.01
N LYS A 2 -4.65 -8.53 -3.19
CA LYS A 2 -6.00 -9.10 -3.33
C LYS A 2 -6.79 -8.96 -2.04
N ALA A 3 -8.08 -8.68 -2.15
CA ALA A 3 -8.98 -8.62 -0.99
C ALA A 3 -9.38 -10.03 -0.56
N SER A 4 -9.50 -10.28 0.74
CA SER A 4 -9.81 -11.62 1.26
C SER A 4 -11.13 -12.20 0.70
N ALA A 5 -12.15 -11.36 0.47
CA ALA A 5 -13.41 -11.78 -0.15
C ALA A 5 -13.26 -12.23 -1.60
N GLN A 6 -12.25 -11.72 -2.32
CA GLN A 6 -11.95 -12.15 -3.68
C GLN A 6 -11.28 -13.52 -3.71
N ILE A 7 -10.57 -13.91 -2.64
CA ILE A 7 -9.86 -15.20 -2.57
C ILE A 7 -10.81 -16.30 -2.07
N ILE A 8 -11.67 -15.97 -1.10
CA ILE A 8 -12.63 -16.92 -0.54
C ILE A 8 -13.70 -17.24 -1.58
N GLY A 9 -13.94 -18.53 -1.80
CA GLY A 9 -14.91 -19.02 -2.79
C GLY A 9 -14.32 -19.25 -4.19
N LEU A 10 -13.05 -18.91 -4.42
CA LEU A 10 -12.41 -19.24 -5.69
C LEU A 10 -12.12 -20.74 -5.82
N PRO A 11 -12.28 -21.31 -7.02
CA PRO A 11 -11.80 -22.65 -7.32
C PRO A 11 -10.28 -22.69 -7.27
N ILE A 12 -9.75 -23.80 -6.76
CA ILE A 12 -8.32 -24.08 -6.71
C ILE A 12 -7.99 -25.04 -7.84
N ILE A 13 -7.06 -24.65 -8.71
CA ILE A 13 -6.70 -25.40 -9.93
C ILE A 13 -5.23 -25.79 -9.86
N SER A 14 -4.94 -27.08 -10.14
CA SER A 14 -3.57 -27.53 -10.35
C SER A 14 -3.12 -27.18 -11.77
N ILE A 15 -1.94 -26.58 -11.88
CA ILE A 15 -1.32 -26.25 -13.17
C ILE A 15 -0.87 -27.53 -13.89
N ALA A 16 -0.31 -28.49 -13.16
CA ALA A 16 0.21 -29.73 -13.77
C ALA A 16 -0.90 -30.65 -14.30
N ASP A 17 -1.98 -30.81 -13.52
CA ASP A 17 -3.07 -31.73 -13.87
C ASP A 17 -4.22 -31.03 -14.63
N GLY A 18 -4.24 -29.69 -14.65
CA GLY A 18 -5.35 -28.90 -15.22
C GLY A 18 -6.70 -29.15 -14.53
N ALA A 19 -6.67 -29.76 -13.35
CA ALA A 19 -7.86 -30.21 -12.63
C ALA A 19 -8.20 -29.27 -11.47
N GLN A 20 -9.50 -29.07 -11.24
CA GLN A 20 -9.98 -28.40 -10.05
C GLN A 20 -9.85 -29.32 -8.85
N ILE A 21 -9.08 -28.87 -7.87
CA ILE A 21 -8.85 -29.57 -6.61
C ILE A 21 -10.04 -29.34 -5.68
N GLY A 22 -10.55 -28.11 -5.58
CA GLY A 22 -11.64 -27.77 -4.67
C GLY A 22 -11.91 -26.28 -4.68
N THR A 23 -12.50 -25.77 -3.60
CA THR A 23 -12.84 -24.35 -3.45
C THR A 23 -12.24 -23.78 -2.16
N VAL A 24 -11.76 -22.54 -2.19
CA VAL A 24 -11.23 -21.88 -0.99
C VAL A 24 -12.37 -21.61 0.00
N LYS A 25 -12.33 -22.27 1.16
CA LYS A 25 -13.31 -22.07 2.24
C LYS A 25 -12.95 -20.88 3.13
N SER A 26 -11.69 -20.81 3.51
CA SER A 26 -11.19 -19.80 4.44
C SER A 26 -9.66 -19.72 4.39
N LEU A 27 -9.12 -18.65 4.96
CA LEU A 27 -7.68 -18.35 5.01
C LEU A 27 -7.21 -18.47 6.45
N VAL A 28 -6.14 -19.22 6.68
CA VAL A 28 -5.53 -19.43 8.01
C VAL A 28 -4.40 -18.43 8.17
N ILE A 29 -4.59 -17.50 9.11
CA ILE A 29 -3.67 -16.40 9.38
C ILE A 29 -2.70 -16.79 10.50
N ASN A 30 -1.43 -16.48 10.32
CA ASN A 30 -0.40 -16.57 11.34
C ASN A 30 -0.32 -15.24 12.11
N PRO A 31 -0.72 -15.21 13.40
CA PRO A 31 -0.74 -13.98 14.19
C PRO A 31 0.66 -13.47 14.58
N ASP A 32 1.67 -14.35 14.59
CA ASP A 32 3.05 -13.98 14.94
C ASP A 32 3.73 -13.22 13.80
N LYS A 33 3.36 -13.53 12.55
CA LYS A 33 3.92 -12.89 11.34
C LYS A 33 2.99 -11.87 10.68
N GLY A 34 1.68 -11.97 10.89
CA GLY A 34 0.71 -11.15 10.16
C GLY A 34 0.56 -11.58 8.69
N SER A 35 0.68 -12.87 8.42
CA SER A 35 0.63 -13.42 7.06
C SER A 35 -0.27 -14.66 6.97
N ILE A 36 -0.59 -15.09 5.75
CA ILE A 36 -1.37 -16.30 5.51
C ILE A 36 -0.41 -17.49 5.38
N ASP A 37 -0.50 -18.44 6.29
CA ASP A 37 0.30 -19.68 6.20
C ASP A 37 -0.43 -20.77 5.39
N PHE A 38 -1.75 -20.87 5.50
CA PHE A 38 -2.52 -21.94 4.85
C PHE A 38 -3.87 -21.46 4.30
N LEU A 39 -4.31 -22.03 3.18
CA LEU A 39 -5.64 -21.87 2.62
C LEU A 39 -6.44 -23.14 2.87
N THR A 40 -7.61 -23.03 3.49
CA THR A 40 -8.50 -24.18 3.73
C THR A 40 -9.31 -24.48 2.48
N VAL A 41 -9.36 -25.75 2.10
CA VAL A 41 -10.06 -26.23 0.90
C VAL A 41 -11.33 -26.98 1.29
N GLU A 42 -12.43 -26.68 0.61
CA GLU A 42 -13.67 -27.43 0.67
C GLU A 42 -13.84 -28.28 -0.61
N GLN A 43 -14.22 -29.54 -0.41
CA GLN A 43 -14.60 -30.48 -1.46
C GLN A 43 -15.95 -31.10 -1.09
N ASP A 44 -16.86 -31.21 -2.06
CA ASP A 44 -18.21 -31.78 -1.86
C ASP A 44 -18.24 -33.22 -1.33
N ASP A 45 -17.16 -33.99 -1.53
CA ASP A 45 -17.15 -35.44 -1.29
C ASP A 45 -16.57 -35.86 0.07
N VAL A 46 -15.96 -34.95 0.83
CA VAL A 46 -15.16 -35.31 2.04
C VAL A 46 -15.58 -34.50 3.27
N GLN A 47 -16.59 -35.00 3.98
CA GLN A 47 -17.14 -34.36 5.18
C GLN A 47 -16.27 -34.53 6.45
N LEU A 48 -15.17 -35.31 6.39
CA LEU A 48 -14.41 -35.71 7.58
C LEU A 48 -12.95 -35.22 7.64
N SER A 49 -12.35 -34.76 6.53
CA SER A 49 -10.95 -34.32 6.53
C SER A 49 -10.85 -32.88 6.03
N LEU A 50 -10.45 -31.99 6.95
CA LEU A 50 -10.26 -30.58 6.63
C LEU A 50 -8.94 -30.47 5.87
N LYS A 51 -9.01 -30.18 4.58
CA LYS A 51 -7.84 -30.04 3.72
C LYS A 51 -7.33 -28.60 3.74
N ALA A 52 -6.02 -28.40 3.65
CA ALA A 52 -5.45 -27.10 3.39
C ALA A 52 -4.25 -27.15 2.45
N ILE A 53 -3.88 -25.99 1.95
CA ILE A 53 -2.75 -25.80 1.05
C ILE A 53 -1.85 -24.74 1.69
N PRO A 54 -0.55 -25.01 1.91
CA PRO A 54 0.39 -24.00 2.35
C PRO A 54 0.47 -22.86 1.33
N PHE A 55 0.47 -21.61 1.78
CA PHE A 55 0.57 -20.45 0.87
C PHE A 55 1.83 -20.51 -0.01
N LYS A 56 2.93 -21.06 0.52
CA LYS A 56 4.18 -21.30 -0.22
C LYS A 56 4.05 -22.20 -1.46
N LYS A 57 2.97 -22.97 -1.56
CA LYS A 57 2.68 -23.85 -2.70
C LYS A 57 1.70 -23.22 -3.70
N VAL A 58 1.14 -22.07 -3.35
CA VAL A 58 0.30 -21.27 -4.24
C VAL A 58 1.22 -20.55 -5.23
N VAL A 59 0.92 -20.70 -6.51
CA VAL A 59 1.67 -20.07 -7.60
C VAL A 59 1.09 -18.69 -7.91
N GLY A 60 -0.22 -18.53 -7.77
CA GLY A 60 -0.87 -17.24 -7.94
C GLY A 60 -2.34 -17.22 -7.54
N ILE A 61 -2.84 -16.02 -7.26
CA ILE A 61 -4.23 -15.77 -6.88
C ILE A 61 -4.86 -14.88 -7.97
N GLY A 62 -5.51 -15.50 -8.94
CA GLY A 62 -6.20 -14.79 -10.02
C GLY A 62 -7.56 -14.26 -9.61
N GLU A 63 -8.28 -13.65 -10.55
CA GLU A 63 -9.68 -13.24 -10.36
C GLU A 63 -10.66 -14.41 -10.48
N PHE A 64 -10.29 -15.44 -11.24
CA PHE A 64 -11.15 -16.59 -11.50
C PHE A 64 -10.79 -17.82 -10.65
N ALA A 65 -9.51 -17.99 -10.30
CA ALA A 65 -9.04 -19.18 -9.62
C ALA A 65 -7.74 -18.91 -8.85
N VAL A 66 -7.50 -19.72 -7.83
CA VAL A 66 -6.20 -19.87 -7.17
C VAL A 66 -5.46 -21.01 -7.84
N THR A 67 -4.22 -20.78 -8.27
CA THR A 67 -3.41 -21.79 -8.96
C THR A 67 -2.34 -22.34 -8.04
N VAL A 68 -2.13 -23.66 -8.11
CA VAL A 68 -1.08 -24.38 -7.39
C VAL A 68 -0.29 -25.24 -8.37
N GLU A 69 0.96 -25.57 -8.05
CA GLU A 69 1.78 -26.40 -8.94
C GLU A 69 1.14 -27.77 -9.16
N GLN A 70 0.82 -28.49 -8.08
CA GLN A 70 0.39 -29.89 -8.12
C GLN A 70 -0.83 -30.15 -7.23
N GLY A 71 -1.71 -31.07 -7.65
CA GLY A 71 -2.86 -31.49 -6.84
C GLY A 71 -2.49 -32.18 -5.52
N HIS A 72 -1.26 -32.70 -5.39
CA HIS A 72 -0.80 -33.35 -4.16
C HIS A 72 -0.39 -32.36 -3.06
N ASP A 73 -0.24 -31.07 -3.36
CA ASP A 73 0.18 -30.05 -2.37
C ASP A 73 -0.89 -29.80 -1.29
N VAL A 74 -2.06 -30.43 -1.42
CA VAL A 74 -3.11 -30.44 -0.42
C VAL A 74 -2.78 -31.40 0.71
N ILE A 75 -2.69 -30.85 1.92
CA ILE A 75 -2.39 -31.56 3.16
C ILE A 75 -3.65 -31.65 4.02
N ASP A 76 -3.82 -32.75 4.74
CA ASP A 76 -4.87 -32.85 5.75
C ASP A 76 -4.45 -32.09 7.02
N LEU A 77 -5.31 -31.19 7.50
CA LEU A 77 -5.06 -30.43 8.72
C LEU A 77 -4.95 -31.32 9.96
N SER A 78 -5.55 -32.50 9.91
CA SER A 78 -5.45 -33.52 10.96
C SER A 78 -4.02 -34.03 11.13
N GLU A 79 -3.21 -34.01 10.08
CA GLU A 79 -1.83 -34.49 10.10
C GLU A 79 -0.83 -33.41 10.52
N ILE A 80 -1.23 -32.13 10.54
CA ILE A 80 -0.38 -31.02 10.97
C ILE A 80 -0.84 -30.43 12.30
N PRO A 81 -0.14 -30.71 13.42
CA PRO A 81 -0.53 -30.22 14.74
C PRO A 81 -0.55 -28.69 14.84
N ILE A 82 0.33 -28.01 14.08
CA ILE A 82 0.40 -26.54 14.03
C ILE A 82 -0.82 -25.94 13.31
N ALA A 83 -1.23 -26.52 12.18
CA ALA A 83 -2.39 -26.04 11.44
C ALA A 83 -3.69 -26.28 12.21
N ASN A 84 -3.79 -27.41 12.92
CA ASN A 84 -4.91 -27.69 13.82
C ASN A 84 -4.94 -26.70 15.01
N GLN A 85 -3.78 -26.29 15.55
CA GLN A 85 -3.73 -25.22 16.56
C GLN A 85 -4.17 -23.87 16.00
N LEU A 86 -3.73 -23.49 14.80
CA LEU A 86 -4.12 -22.23 14.17
C LEU A 86 -5.63 -22.20 13.86
N VAL A 87 -6.21 -23.32 13.40
CA VAL A 87 -7.65 -23.45 13.18
C VAL A 87 -8.44 -23.48 14.49
N ASN A 88 -7.94 -24.15 15.54
CA ASN A 88 -8.57 -24.14 16.86
C ASN A 88 -8.50 -22.76 17.53
N LYS A 89 -7.43 -21.99 17.29
CA LYS A 89 -7.35 -20.60 17.74
C LYS A 89 -8.40 -19.71 17.04
N GLN A 90 -8.98 -20.16 15.92
CA GLN A 90 -10.02 -19.46 15.16
C GLN A 90 -9.70 -17.98 14.95
N ILE A 91 -8.44 -17.66 14.66
CA ILE A 91 -8.02 -16.28 14.46
C ILE A 91 -8.66 -15.82 13.16
N ARG A 92 -9.62 -14.91 13.27
CA ARG A 92 -10.30 -14.30 12.13
C ARG A 92 -10.03 -12.82 12.21
N ILE A 93 -9.71 -12.21 11.09
CA ILE A 93 -9.65 -10.76 10.99
C ILE A 93 -11.05 -10.20 10.73
N LYS A 94 -11.87 -10.91 9.95
CA LYS A 94 -13.25 -10.50 9.64
C LYS A 94 -14.13 -10.46 10.89
N ASN A 95 -14.85 -9.35 11.04
CA ASN A 95 -15.78 -9.01 12.13
C ASN A 95 -15.13 -8.96 13.52
N THR A 96 -13.86 -8.56 13.60
CA THR A 96 -13.18 -8.36 14.89
C THR A 96 -13.08 -6.89 15.24
N LYS A 97 -13.10 -6.59 16.54
CA LYS A 97 -13.04 -5.21 17.03
C LYS A 97 -11.59 -4.74 17.07
N ALA A 98 -11.29 -3.63 16.40
CA ALA A 98 -9.98 -3.00 16.44
C ALA A 98 -9.89 -2.06 17.64
N ILE A 99 -8.95 -2.34 18.53
CA ILE A 99 -8.77 -1.61 19.80
C ILE A 99 -7.31 -1.16 19.91
N THR A 100 -7.08 0.10 20.28
CA THR A 100 -5.72 0.61 20.51
C THR A 100 -5.11 0.04 21.79
N ARG A 101 -3.80 0.18 22.00
CA ARG A 101 -3.15 -0.24 23.26
C ARG A 101 -3.73 0.44 24.50
N LYS A 102 -4.27 1.67 24.35
CA LYS A 102 -4.97 2.40 25.41
C LYS A 102 -6.41 1.93 25.66
N GLY A 103 -6.90 0.95 24.90
CA GLY A 103 -8.25 0.40 25.04
C GLY A 103 -9.33 1.19 24.31
N GLN A 104 -8.96 2.11 23.40
CA GLN A 104 -9.92 2.85 22.59
C GLN A 104 -10.36 2.01 21.40
N LEU A 105 -11.67 1.86 21.19
CA LEU A 105 -12.22 1.19 20.02
C LEU A 105 -12.13 2.13 18.82
N LEU A 106 -11.43 1.71 17.77
CA LEU A 106 -11.39 2.46 16.51
C LEU A 106 -12.52 2.07 15.57
N GLY A 107 -12.84 0.78 15.49
CA GLY A 107 -13.86 0.27 14.59
C GLY A 107 -13.93 -1.25 14.54
N GLU A 108 -14.60 -1.77 13.52
CA GLU A 108 -14.74 -3.21 13.25
C GLU A 108 -14.09 -3.59 11.92
N ALA A 109 -13.24 -4.61 11.92
CA ALA A 109 -12.57 -5.08 10.70
C ALA A 109 -13.55 -5.83 9.79
N ARG A 110 -13.81 -5.29 8.60
CA ARG A 110 -14.69 -5.90 7.60
C ARG A 110 -13.96 -6.85 6.66
N GLU A 111 -12.81 -6.42 6.18
CA GLU A 111 -12.04 -7.08 5.13
C GLU A 111 -10.55 -6.86 5.42
N PHE A 112 -9.70 -7.74 4.89
CA PHE A 112 -8.27 -7.52 4.85
C PHE A 112 -7.73 -7.76 3.45
N PHE A 113 -6.60 -7.11 3.18
CA PHE A 113 -5.88 -7.15 1.92
C PHE A 113 -4.59 -7.93 2.12
N VAL A 114 -4.29 -8.79 1.17
CA VAL A 114 -3.14 -9.68 1.21
C VAL A 114 -2.31 -9.42 -0.04
N ASP A 115 -0.99 -9.46 0.12
CA ASP A 115 -0.09 -9.54 -1.00
C ASP A 115 -0.17 -10.93 -1.65
N GLU A 116 -0.33 -10.97 -2.98
CA GLU A 116 -0.55 -12.22 -3.72
C GLU A 116 0.74 -13.02 -3.92
N GLU A 117 1.90 -12.38 -3.80
CA GLU A 117 3.20 -12.99 -3.99
C GLU A 117 3.76 -13.51 -2.65
N SER A 118 3.70 -12.68 -1.61
CA SER A 118 4.29 -12.96 -0.29
C SER A 118 3.30 -13.64 0.66
N GLY A 119 1.99 -13.38 0.50
CA GLY A 119 0.95 -13.84 1.43
C GLY A 119 0.85 -13.01 2.70
N ASP A 120 1.58 -11.91 2.79
CA ASP A 120 1.55 -10.97 3.91
C ASP A 120 0.27 -10.13 3.86
N ILE A 121 -0.30 -9.85 5.03
CA ILE A 121 -1.44 -8.94 5.12
C ILE A 121 -0.87 -7.53 4.98
N VAL A 122 -1.28 -6.79 3.95
CA VAL A 122 -0.82 -5.42 3.70
C VAL A 122 -1.69 -4.40 4.42
N GLY A 123 -2.97 -4.71 4.63
CA GLY A 123 -3.86 -3.84 5.38
C GLY A 123 -5.23 -4.43 5.67
N ILE A 124 -6.01 -3.73 6.47
CA ILE A 124 -7.31 -4.16 6.99
C ILE A 124 -8.30 -3.02 6.81
N ALA A 125 -9.41 -3.27 6.12
CA ALA A 125 -10.51 -2.34 6.05
C ALA A 125 -11.30 -2.36 7.37
N LEU A 126 -11.31 -1.23 8.06
CA LEU A 126 -12.07 -0.98 9.27
C LEU A 126 -13.33 -0.16 8.95
N GLN A 127 -14.45 -0.59 9.50
CA GLN A 127 -15.68 0.20 9.58
C GLN A 127 -15.62 1.03 10.86
N LEU A 128 -15.55 2.35 10.70
CA LEU A 128 -15.67 3.31 11.80
C LEU A 128 -17.11 3.84 11.87
N GLU A 129 -17.43 4.54 12.95
CA GLU A 129 -18.74 5.20 13.13
C GLU A 129 -19.02 6.29 12.08
N LYS A 130 -17.97 6.83 11.45
CA LYS A 130 -18.04 7.94 10.48
C LYS A 130 -17.52 7.59 9.08
N GLY A 131 -17.50 6.31 8.70
CA GLY A 131 -17.07 5.88 7.37
C GLY A 131 -16.31 4.55 7.39
N GLU A 132 -15.75 4.20 6.24
CA GLU A 132 -14.80 3.09 6.11
C GLU A 132 -13.39 3.70 5.99
N ALA A 133 -12.41 3.09 6.64
CA ALA A 133 -11.00 3.44 6.50
C ALA A 133 -10.16 2.18 6.43
N VAL A 134 -8.95 2.30 5.88
CA VAL A 134 -8.01 1.20 5.71
C VAL A 134 -6.84 1.41 6.65
N LEU A 135 -6.60 0.42 7.49
CA LEU A 135 -5.50 0.36 8.42
C LEU A 135 -4.34 -0.43 7.79
N PRO A 136 -3.13 0.15 7.67
CA PRO A 136 -1.95 -0.61 7.26
C PRO A 136 -1.60 -1.69 8.29
N ALA A 137 -1.18 -2.87 7.83
CA ALA A 137 -0.83 -3.98 8.71
C ALA A 137 0.35 -3.67 9.64
N SER A 138 1.22 -2.72 9.27
CA SER A 138 2.33 -2.22 10.11
C SER A 138 1.87 -1.64 11.44
N GLU A 139 0.64 -1.14 11.53
CA GLU A 139 0.07 -0.60 12.76
C GLU A 139 -0.62 -1.67 13.63
N VAL A 140 -0.71 -2.91 13.15
CA VAL A 140 -1.31 -4.03 13.86
C VAL A 140 -0.26 -4.74 14.71
N LEU A 141 -0.52 -4.81 16.01
CA LEU A 141 0.37 -5.44 16.99
C LEU A 141 0.00 -6.89 17.25
N THR A 142 -1.30 -7.21 17.25
CA THR A 142 -1.77 -8.54 17.62
C THR A 142 -3.07 -8.87 16.90
N TYR A 143 -3.06 -10.02 16.22
CA TYR A 143 -4.21 -10.64 15.60
C TYR A 143 -4.86 -11.62 16.58
N GLY A 144 -5.90 -11.18 17.29
CA GLY A 144 -6.68 -12.02 18.19
C GLY A 144 -7.87 -12.70 17.50
N LYS A 145 -8.56 -13.56 18.24
CA LYS A 145 -9.79 -14.24 17.79
C LYS A 145 -10.96 -13.26 17.61
N ASP A 146 -11.13 -12.35 18.57
CA ASP A 146 -12.27 -11.43 18.64
C ASP A 146 -11.82 -9.95 18.62
N ILE A 147 -10.52 -9.70 18.85
CA ILE A 147 -9.95 -8.36 19.04
C ILE A 147 -8.64 -8.25 18.25
N LEU A 148 -8.52 -7.16 17.49
CA LEU A 148 -7.28 -6.71 16.87
C LEU A 148 -6.67 -5.61 17.74
N ILE A 149 -5.44 -5.79 18.20
CA ILE A 149 -4.73 -4.77 18.97
C ILE A 149 -3.84 -3.99 18.01
N ILE A 150 -4.00 -2.66 18.03
CA ILE A 150 -3.32 -1.75 17.11
C ILE A 150 -2.62 -0.62 17.87
N ASN A 151 -1.71 0.08 17.19
CA ASN A 151 -1.01 1.22 17.76
C ASN A 151 -1.95 2.39 18.08
N ASP A 152 -1.60 3.18 19.10
CA ASP A 152 -2.39 4.37 19.46
C ASP A 152 -2.28 5.49 18.39
N GLY A 153 -1.26 5.46 17.54
CA GLY A 153 -1.07 6.36 16.39
C GLY A 153 -1.78 5.88 15.11
N ALA A 154 -2.46 4.74 15.16
CA ALA A 154 -3.12 4.14 14.01
C ALA A 154 -4.14 5.09 13.35
N ASN A 155 -4.78 5.96 14.13
CA ASN A 155 -5.71 6.97 13.64
C ASN A 155 -5.10 7.95 12.63
N GLU A 156 -3.82 8.28 12.76
CA GLU A 156 -3.11 9.17 11.83
C GLU A 156 -2.66 8.44 10.56
N SER A 157 -2.58 7.10 10.63
CA SER A 157 -2.20 6.23 9.51
C SER A 157 -3.41 5.56 8.83
N LEU A 158 -4.64 5.93 9.22
CA LEU A 158 -5.84 5.49 8.54
C LEU A 158 -5.92 6.13 7.16
N LEU A 159 -6.08 5.30 6.15
CA LEU A 159 -6.21 5.74 4.76
C LEU A 159 -7.67 5.66 4.35
N ASP A 160 -8.17 6.64 3.62
CA ASP A 160 -9.56 6.62 3.12
C ASP A 160 -9.75 5.60 1.99
N ASP A 161 -8.67 5.19 1.31
CA ASP A 161 -8.74 4.27 0.17
C ASP A 161 -7.66 3.17 0.20
N PRO A 162 -8.01 1.90 -0.09
CA PRO A 162 -7.07 0.78 -0.09
C PRO A 162 -5.95 0.90 -1.13
N ALA A 163 -6.12 1.68 -2.21
CA ALA A 163 -5.08 1.90 -3.21
C ALA A 163 -3.90 2.72 -2.67
N GLN A 164 -4.05 3.41 -1.54
CA GLN A 164 -2.98 4.19 -0.92
C GLN A 164 -1.97 3.31 -0.17
N LEU A 165 -2.33 2.06 0.18
CA LEU A 165 -1.39 1.09 0.77
C LEU A 165 -0.19 0.81 -0.15
N LEU A 166 -0.43 0.78 -1.48
CA LEU A 166 0.61 0.58 -2.50
C LEU A 166 1.61 1.75 -2.59
N LYS A 167 1.19 2.97 -2.22
CA LYS A 167 2.04 4.18 -2.27
C LYS A 167 2.93 4.32 -1.03
N ALA A 168 2.49 3.79 0.12
CA ALA A 168 3.26 3.88 1.36
C ALA A 168 4.46 2.91 1.40
N GLU A 169 4.43 1.81 0.63
CA GLU A 169 5.56 0.87 0.49
C GLU A 169 6.60 1.28 -0.57
N SER A 170 6.36 2.35 -1.35
CA SER A 170 7.23 2.75 -2.48
C SER A 170 8.20 3.90 -2.18
N ILE A 171 8.75 3.96 -0.97
CA ILE A 171 9.86 4.86 -0.60
C ILE A 171 10.89 3.92 0.06
N GLU A 172 11.96 3.41 -0.57
CA GLU A 172 12.94 3.88 -1.57
C GLU A 172 13.70 2.63 -2.16
N PRO A 173 14.76 2.73 -3.01
CA PRO A 173 15.10 3.61 -4.13
C PRO A 173 15.42 2.81 -5.43
N THR A 174 15.70 3.53 -6.52
CA THR A 174 16.53 3.10 -7.68
C THR A 174 15.83 2.41 -8.86
N SER A 175 15.40 3.29 -9.77
CA SER A 175 15.82 3.29 -11.18
C SER A 175 15.04 2.51 -12.24
N VAL A 176 14.86 3.26 -13.33
CA VAL A 176 14.65 2.94 -14.73
C VAL A 176 13.27 2.51 -15.25
N MET A 177 12.56 3.55 -15.73
CA MET A 177 12.03 3.69 -17.09
C MET A 177 10.81 2.85 -17.49
N ALA A 178 9.65 3.50 -17.45
CA ALA A 178 8.76 3.56 -18.61
C ALA A 178 8.22 5.00 -18.69
N GLU A 179 8.96 5.81 -19.45
CA GLU A 179 8.59 7.13 -19.89
C GLU A 179 7.46 6.96 -20.90
N GLU A 180 6.21 7.34 -20.58
CA GLU A 180 5.26 7.82 -21.60
C GLU A 180 3.93 8.37 -21.05
N ASP A 181 3.54 8.11 -19.80
CA ASP A 181 2.19 8.52 -19.30
C ASP A 181 2.18 9.62 -18.22
N VAL A 182 3.27 10.36 -18.03
CA VAL A 182 3.35 11.42 -17.00
C VAL A 182 2.86 12.78 -17.53
N SER A 183 2.75 12.96 -18.86
CA SER A 183 2.35 14.25 -19.46
C SER A 183 0.86 14.56 -19.27
N ALA A 184 -0.01 13.56 -19.32
CA ALA A 184 -1.47 13.79 -19.36
C ALA A 184 -2.09 14.01 -17.97
N GLN A 185 -1.44 13.58 -16.89
CA GLN A 185 -1.96 13.75 -15.54
C GLN A 185 -1.52 15.08 -14.88
N MET A 186 -0.53 15.78 -15.45
CA MET A 186 -0.11 17.09 -14.92
C MET A 186 -0.97 18.25 -15.44
N GLU A 187 -1.65 18.09 -16.58
CA GLU A 187 -2.55 19.12 -17.12
C GLU A 187 -3.89 19.18 -16.39
N ALA A 188 -4.35 18.08 -15.77
CA ALA A 188 -5.62 18.05 -15.04
C ALA A 188 -5.55 18.64 -13.61
N MET A 189 -4.34 18.88 -13.07
CA MET A 189 -4.13 19.51 -11.76
C MET A 189 -3.96 21.03 -11.83
N ALA A 190 -4.04 21.64 -13.03
CA ALA A 190 -3.91 23.08 -13.21
C ALA A 190 -5.20 23.88 -12.98
N GLU A 191 -6.37 23.23 -12.81
CA GLU A 191 -7.68 23.92 -12.73
C GLU A 191 -8.53 23.60 -11.49
N SER A 192 -7.91 23.43 -10.32
CA SER A 192 -8.66 23.53 -9.05
C SER A 192 -8.30 24.84 -8.34
N ALA A 193 -9.09 25.86 -8.67
CA ALA A 193 -8.96 27.27 -8.32
C ALA A 193 -9.23 27.61 -6.83
N GLU A 194 -8.84 26.76 -5.89
CA GLU A 194 -9.09 26.98 -4.45
C GLU A 194 -7.84 27.22 -3.58
N ASN A 195 -6.63 27.28 -4.16
CA ASN A 195 -5.40 27.45 -3.38
C ASN A 195 -4.46 28.59 -3.81
N VAL A 196 -4.97 29.57 -4.57
CA VAL A 196 -4.15 30.65 -5.14
C VAL A 196 -3.51 31.54 -4.07
N GLU A 197 -4.22 31.86 -2.97
CA GLU A 197 -3.69 32.69 -1.88
C GLU A 197 -2.61 31.98 -1.05
N ALA A 198 -2.79 30.69 -0.75
CA ALA A 198 -1.80 29.91 -0.01
C ALA A 198 -0.51 29.75 -0.84
N LEU A 199 -0.64 29.47 -2.15
CA LEU A 199 0.49 29.39 -3.07
C LEU A 199 1.21 30.73 -3.26
N GLN A 200 0.48 31.85 -3.29
CA GLN A 200 1.08 33.18 -3.39
C GLN A 200 1.91 33.52 -2.14
N SER A 201 1.37 33.28 -0.94
CA SER A 201 2.09 33.55 0.31
C SER A 201 3.34 32.69 0.50
N LEU A 202 3.37 31.47 -0.07
CA LEU A 202 4.53 30.59 -0.10
C LEU A 202 5.57 31.08 -1.12
N ARG A 203 5.13 31.54 -2.30
CA ARG A 203 5.99 32.08 -3.35
C ARG A 203 6.69 33.35 -2.91
N GLU A 204 6.00 34.27 -2.26
CA GLU A 204 6.59 35.52 -1.74
C GLU A 204 7.66 35.24 -0.67
N LYS A 205 7.41 34.27 0.21
CA LYS A 205 8.40 33.82 1.20
C LYS A 205 9.64 33.20 0.54
N GLN A 206 9.47 32.44 -0.55
CA GLN A 206 10.59 31.88 -1.30
C GLN A 206 11.42 32.96 -2.00
N VAL A 207 10.78 34.01 -2.56
CA VAL A 207 11.50 35.13 -3.19
C VAL A 207 12.40 35.82 -2.17
N ALA A 208 11.89 36.13 -0.98
CA ALA A 208 12.66 36.79 0.07
C ALA A 208 13.85 35.95 0.58
N LEU A 209 13.78 34.62 0.49
CA LEU A 209 14.84 33.70 0.95
C LEU A 209 15.93 33.44 -0.10
N LEU A 210 15.62 33.64 -1.38
CA LEU A 210 16.52 33.39 -2.51
C LEU A 210 17.09 34.68 -3.10
N ALA A 211 16.40 35.81 -2.91
CA ALA A 211 16.87 37.13 -3.31
C ALA A 211 18.14 37.52 -2.52
N GLY A 212 19.17 37.94 -3.23
CA GLY A 212 20.48 38.32 -2.67
C GLY A 212 21.51 37.20 -2.66
N LYS A 213 21.15 35.96 -3.01
CA LYS A 213 22.09 34.83 -3.08
C LYS A 213 22.77 34.73 -4.44
N ARG A 214 23.96 34.15 -4.47
CA ARG A 214 24.73 33.94 -5.70
C ARG A 214 24.61 32.50 -6.18
N LEU A 215 24.41 32.32 -7.48
CA LEU A 215 24.36 31.00 -8.10
C LEU A 215 25.76 30.39 -8.23
N THR A 216 25.87 29.12 -7.88
CA THR A 216 27.10 28.30 -7.98
C THR A 216 27.20 27.55 -9.31
N LYS A 217 26.08 27.38 -10.02
CA LYS A 217 25.99 26.66 -11.30
C LYS A 217 25.07 27.39 -12.29
N ASP A 218 25.21 27.03 -13.56
CA ASP A 218 24.30 27.48 -14.61
C ASP A 218 22.94 26.82 -14.42
N ILE A 219 21.87 27.61 -14.48
CA ILE A 219 20.48 27.18 -14.31
C ILE A 219 19.79 27.17 -15.67
N TYR A 220 19.07 26.09 -15.94
CA TYR A 220 18.36 25.87 -17.19
C TYR A 220 16.85 25.78 -16.97
N ASP A 221 16.08 26.19 -17.98
CA ASP A 221 14.63 26.04 -18.03
C ASP A 221 14.23 24.60 -18.40
N ALA A 222 12.94 24.27 -18.28
CA ALA A 222 12.34 23.01 -18.73
C ALA A 222 12.60 22.72 -20.22
N ASP A 223 12.75 23.76 -21.04
CA ASP A 223 13.12 23.68 -22.47
C ASP A 223 14.65 23.58 -22.72
N GLY A 224 15.47 23.42 -21.68
CA GLY A 224 16.93 23.32 -21.78
C GLY A 224 17.64 24.63 -22.14
N ARG A 225 16.95 25.77 -22.01
CA ARG A 225 17.51 27.10 -22.26
C ARG A 225 18.18 27.63 -20.99
N LEU A 226 19.39 28.15 -21.12
CA LEU A 226 20.11 28.74 -19.99
C LEU A 226 19.41 30.02 -19.52
N LEU A 227 18.87 30.00 -18.30
CA LEU A 227 18.18 31.13 -17.65
C LEU A 227 19.16 32.01 -16.88
N PHE A 228 20.05 31.39 -16.11
CA PHE A 228 21.03 32.10 -15.29
C PHE A 228 22.40 31.45 -15.41
N LYS A 229 23.46 32.27 -15.45
CA LYS A 229 24.83 31.78 -15.46
C LYS A 229 25.36 31.57 -14.04
N ALA A 230 26.29 30.63 -13.89
CA ALA A 230 27.06 30.48 -12.67
C ALA A 230 27.73 31.82 -12.29
N GLY A 231 27.57 32.21 -11.03
CA GLY A 231 28.08 33.47 -10.49
C GLY A 231 27.11 34.66 -10.58
N THR A 232 25.93 34.51 -11.19
CA THR A 232 24.89 35.54 -11.19
C THR A 232 24.33 35.75 -9.78
N LEU A 233 24.14 37.00 -9.40
CA LEU A 233 23.55 37.41 -8.13
C LEU A 233 22.03 37.52 -8.35
N LEU A 234 21.25 36.70 -7.66
CA LEU A 234 19.80 36.63 -7.84
C LEU A 234 19.13 37.87 -7.24
N GLY A 235 18.51 38.69 -8.08
CA GLY A 235 17.57 39.71 -7.63
C GLY A 235 16.18 39.12 -7.36
N GLU A 236 15.31 39.88 -6.71
CA GLU A 236 13.90 39.52 -6.52
C GLU A 236 13.20 39.26 -7.88
N GLU A 237 13.57 40.03 -8.91
CA GLU A 237 13.06 39.86 -10.28
C GLU A 237 13.53 38.56 -10.94
N ASP A 238 14.72 38.07 -10.59
CA ASP A 238 15.28 36.84 -11.17
C ASP A 238 14.65 35.59 -10.53
N VAL A 239 14.41 35.62 -9.22
CA VAL A 239 13.68 34.54 -8.54
C VAL A 239 12.24 34.46 -9.07
N ARG A 240 11.61 35.60 -9.36
CA ARG A 240 10.27 35.61 -9.97
C ARG A 240 10.26 35.01 -11.37
N LYS A 241 11.27 35.32 -12.20
CA LYS A 241 11.43 34.65 -13.50
C LYS A 241 11.64 33.15 -13.36
N ALA A 242 12.39 32.70 -12.35
CA ALA A 242 12.54 31.27 -12.06
C ALA A 242 11.21 30.62 -11.63
N GLN A 243 10.35 31.35 -10.88
CA GLN A 243 9.00 30.87 -10.53
C GLN A 243 8.08 30.76 -11.75
N GLU A 244 8.17 31.72 -12.67
CA GLU A 244 7.38 31.75 -13.91
C GLU A 244 7.85 30.68 -14.91
N ALA A 245 9.15 30.37 -14.94
CA ALA A 245 9.73 29.29 -15.75
C ALA A 245 9.34 27.89 -15.26
N GLY A 246 8.97 27.75 -13.97
CA GLY A 246 8.30 26.57 -13.45
C GLY A 246 8.91 26.02 -12.15
N PRO A 247 8.22 25.08 -11.50
CA PRO A 247 8.62 24.53 -10.20
C PRO A 247 9.99 23.81 -10.25
N SER A 248 10.38 23.24 -11.39
CA SER A 248 11.67 22.57 -11.55
C SER A 248 12.85 23.57 -11.48
N VAL A 249 12.66 24.76 -12.06
CA VAL A 249 13.71 25.79 -12.11
C VAL A 249 13.95 26.39 -10.74
N ILE A 250 12.90 26.63 -9.94
CA ILE A 250 13.10 27.20 -8.60
C ILE A 250 13.77 26.22 -7.62
N VAL A 251 13.53 24.92 -7.78
CA VAL A 251 14.21 23.89 -6.99
C VAL A 251 15.70 23.87 -7.34
N ASP A 252 16.05 23.93 -8.63
CA ASP A 252 17.44 23.96 -9.09
C ASP A 252 18.18 25.21 -8.57
N VAL A 253 17.52 26.39 -8.66
CA VAL A 253 18.04 27.63 -8.06
C VAL A 253 18.26 27.46 -6.56
N SER A 254 17.30 26.90 -5.82
CA SER A 254 17.41 26.73 -4.36
C SER A 254 18.52 25.75 -3.94
N MET A 255 18.83 24.75 -4.77
CA MET A 255 19.92 23.79 -4.49
C MET A 255 21.29 24.35 -4.84
N ASN A 256 21.34 25.38 -5.69
CA ASN A 256 22.58 25.91 -6.26
C ASN A 256 22.90 27.36 -5.85
N VAL A 257 22.31 27.87 -4.77
CA VAL A 257 22.67 29.16 -4.18
C VAL A 257 23.69 29.05 -3.03
N GLU A 258 24.66 29.96 -2.99
CA GLU A 258 25.55 30.12 -1.82
C GLU A 258 24.77 30.67 -0.61
N ALA A 259 25.14 30.19 0.59
CA ALA A 259 24.55 30.60 1.87
C ALA A 259 25.06 31.98 2.33
#